data_AF-A0A821IQC9-F1
#
_entry.id   AF-A0A821IQC9-F1
#
_cell.length_a   1.000
_cell.length_b   1.000
_cell.length_c   1.000
_cell.angle_alpha   90.00
_cell.angle_beta   90.00
_cell.angle_gamma   90.00
#
_symmetry.space_group_name_H-M   'P 1'
#
loop_
_entity.id
_entity.type
_entity.pdbx_description
1 polymer ?
#
loop_
_entity_poly.entity_id
_entity_poly.type
_entity_poly.pdbx_seq_one_letter_code
_entity_poly.pdbx_strand_id
1 'polypeptide(L)'
;ELTTKWNEVQALVPQRDQDLQTEYGKQQQNERFRIQFAQKANIVGPWIERQHEQLQQLTFQVVGTLEQHQKKLETMENNVAQYRPHIDELEKYNQQIQECMIFENRHTPYTMEVIRVAWEQLHTQLTRQIAEIKNQIYTLEKKGISEEQMNEFRAAFAHFDKSRSRRLDPKEFRSCLIACGYNIREDRQGDADFQRIMANVDPTHTGFVTFESFLDFMTRECSEEDSVDQLTLAFKTLSADKPYITAEVLKRELPADQAEWCIQRMKPYTGADSVPGAYDYKTFSSALYGESDL
;
A
#
# COMPACT_ATOMS: atom_id res chain seq x y z
N GLU A 1 -34.42 -22.23 -78.84
CA GLU A 1 -33.50 -21.41 -78.01
C GLU A 1 -34.23 -20.52 -77.02
N LEU A 2 -35.12 -19.61 -77.46
CA LEU A 2 -35.88 -18.73 -76.56
C LEU A 2 -36.71 -19.47 -75.49
N THR A 3 -37.45 -20.50 -75.89
CA THR A 3 -38.25 -21.32 -74.95
C THR A 3 -37.38 -22.04 -73.92
N THR A 4 -36.19 -22.50 -74.32
CA THR A 4 -35.23 -23.16 -73.42
C THR A 4 -34.73 -22.19 -72.37
N LYS A 5 -34.26 -20.99 -72.78
CA LYS A 5 -33.83 -19.92 -71.87
C LYS A 5 -34.96 -19.44 -70.97
N TRP A 6 -36.19 -19.38 -71.46
CA TRP A 6 -37.36 -19.02 -70.66
C TRP A 6 -37.63 -20.03 -69.53
N ASN A 7 -37.58 -21.33 -69.84
CA ASN A 7 -37.77 -22.38 -68.84
C ASN A 7 -36.63 -22.39 -67.80
N GLU A 8 -35.39 -22.12 -68.23
CA GLU A 8 -34.24 -21.94 -67.30
C GLU A 8 -34.48 -20.78 -66.34
N VAL A 9 -34.92 -19.62 -66.84
CA VAL A 9 -35.24 -18.46 -66.00
C VAL A 9 -36.39 -18.79 -65.03
N GLN A 10 -37.45 -19.47 -65.49
CA GLN A 10 -38.55 -19.89 -64.61
C GLN A 10 -38.08 -20.84 -63.49
N ALA A 11 -37.10 -21.70 -63.75
CA ALA A 11 -36.53 -22.59 -62.74
C ALA A 11 -35.58 -21.86 -61.76
N LEU A 12 -34.86 -20.84 -62.22
CA LEU A 12 -33.93 -20.07 -61.38
C LEU A 12 -34.63 -19.11 -60.41
N VAL A 13 -35.85 -18.64 -60.73
CA VAL A 13 -36.57 -17.68 -59.86
C VAL A 13 -36.88 -18.26 -58.47
N PRO A 14 -37.51 -19.44 -58.32
CA PRO A 14 -37.73 -20.04 -57.00
C PRO A 14 -36.43 -20.33 -56.24
N GLN A 15 -35.36 -20.72 -56.95
CA GLN A 15 -34.06 -21.00 -56.33
C GLN A 15 -33.46 -19.71 -55.75
N ARG A 16 -33.46 -18.61 -56.53
CA ARG A 16 -33.06 -17.29 -56.05
C ARG A 16 -33.87 -16.85 -54.84
N ASP A 17 -35.18 -17.03 -54.86
CA ASP A 17 -36.05 -16.61 -53.77
C ASP A 17 -35.76 -17.41 -52.48
N GLN A 18 -35.45 -18.71 -52.61
CA GLN A 18 -35.00 -19.54 -51.49
C GLN A 18 -33.63 -19.11 -50.94
N ASP A 19 -32.67 -18.81 -51.83
CA ASP A 19 -31.34 -18.33 -51.44
C ASP A 19 -31.43 -16.99 -50.71
N LEU A 20 -32.27 -16.06 -51.22
CA LEU A 20 -32.52 -14.77 -50.59
C LEU A 20 -33.18 -14.93 -49.21
N GLN A 21 -34.15 -15.84 -49.06
CA GLN A 21 -34.81 -16.07 -47.78
C GLN A 21 -33.84 -16.66 -46.75
N THR A 22 -32.95 -17.55 -47.19
CA THR A 22 -31.91 -18.17 -46.36
C THR A 22 -30.93 -17.09 -45.88
N GLU A 23 -30.47 -16.23 -46.79
CA GLU A 23 -29.56 -15.15 -46.46
C GLU A 23 -30.21 -14.10 -45.55
N TYR A 24 -31.47 -13.75 -45.81
CA TYR A 24 -32.23 -12.85 -44.95
C TYR A 24 -32.33 -13.37 -43.51
N GLY A 25 -32.61 -14.67 -43.33
CA GLY A 25 -32.64 -15.30 -42.02
C GLY A 25 -31.30 -15.20 -41.29
N LYS A 26 -30.18 -15.42 -41.99
CA LYS A 26 -28.83 -15.24 -41.43
C LYS A 26 -28.57 -13.80 -41.02
N GLN A 27 -28.93 -12.81 -41.84
CA GLN A 27 -28.73 -11.41 -41.51
C GLN A 27 -29.56 -10.97 -40.29
N GLN A 28 -30.80 -11.46 -40.15
CA GLN A 28 -31.60 -11.24 -38.94
C GLN A 28 -30.96 -11.84 -37.70
N GLN A 29 -30.40 -13.04 -37.80
CA GLN A 29 -29.71 -13.70 -36.69
C GLN A 29 -28.43 -12.94 -36.31
N ASN A 30 -27.64 -12.52 -37.30
CA ASN A 30 -26.43 -11.71 -37.10
C ASN A 30 -26.74 -10.40 -36.38
N GLU A 31 -27.83 -9.73 -36.75
CA GLU A 31 -28.27 -8.51 -36.07
C GLU A 31 -28.67 -8.76 -34.61
N ARG A 32 -29.32 -9.89 -34.32
CA ARG A 32 -29.63 -10.28 -32.93
C ARG A 32 -28.36 -10.47 -32.10
N PHE A 33 -27.35 -11.15 -32.64
CA PHE A 33 -26.07 -11.33 -31.95
C PHE A 33 -25.37 -9.99 -31.68
N ARG A 34 -25.36 -9.08 -32.66
CA ARG A 34 -24.83 -7.71 -32.48
C ARG A 34 -25.50 -7.01 -31.32
N ILE A 35 -26.84 -7.04 -31.27
CA ILE A 35 -27.61 -6.39 -30.19
C ILE A 35 -27.32 -7.03 -28.83
N GLN A 36 -27.29 -8.36 -28.73
CA GLN A 36 -27.04 -9.07 -27.47
C GLN A 36 -25.67 -8.72 -26.88
N PHE A 37 -24.62 -8.80 -27.69
CA PHE A 37 -23.28 -8.38 -27.27
C PHE A 37 -23.26 -6.92 -26.84
N ALA A 38 -23.84 -6.03 -27.64
CA ALA A 38 -23.83 -4.59 -27.38
C ALA A 38 -24.56 -4.23 -26.07
N GLN A 39 -25.72 -4.83 -25.82
CA GLN A 39 -26.48 -4.61 -24.58
C GLN A 39 -25.64 -4.96 -23.35
N LYS A 40 -24.89 -6.06 -23.40
CA LYS A 40 -24.03 -6.48 -22.30
C LYS A 40 -22.77 -5.61 -22.20
N ALA A 41 -22.11 -5.35 -23.32
CA ALA A 41 -20.89 -4.54 -23.39
C ALA A 41 -21.13 -3.10 -22.88
N ASN A 42 -22.27 -2.49 -23.22
CA ASN A 42 -22.65 -1.15 -22.78
C ASN A 42 -22.95 -1.05 -21.27
N ILE A 43 -23.07 -2.18 -20.56
CA ILE A 43 -23.18 -2.22 -19.10
C ILE A 43 -21.80 -2.48 -18.48
N VAL A 44 -21.08 -3.46 -19.03
CA VAL A 44 -19.77 -3.90 -18.54
C VAL A 44 -18.71 -2.83 -18.70
N GLY A 45 -18.59 -2.21 -19.88
CA GLY A 45 -17.58 -1.19 -20.18
C GLY A 45 -17.58 -0.04 -19.16
N PRO A 46 -18.71 0.69 -19.00
CA PRO A 46 -18.81 1.77 -18.02
C PRO A 46 -18.67 1.31 -16.57
N TRP A 47 -18.94 0.03 -16.26
CA TRP A 47 -18.68 -0.51 -14.94
C TRP A 47 -17.17 -0.62 -14.68
N ILE A 48 -16.39 -1.14 -15.64
CA ILE A 48 -14.93 -1.26 -15.53
C ILE A 48 -14.29 0.12 -15.40
N GLU A 49 -14.72 1.09 -16.19
CA GLU A 49 -14.24 2.48 -16.14
C GLU A 49 -14.44 3.09 -14.74
N ARG A 50 -15.64 2.94 -14.17
CA ARG A 50 -15.92 3.41 -12.80
C ARG A 50 -15.06 2.73 -11.74
N GLN A 51 -14.78 1.42 -11.87
CA GLN A 51 -13.87 0.74 -10.95
C GLN A 51 -12.43 1.24 -11.08
N HIS A 52 -11.97 1.53 -12.30
CA HIS A 52 -10.68 2.18 -12.53
C HIS A 52 -10.60 3.55 -11.86
N GLU A 53 -11.63 4.39 -12.04
CA GLU A 53 -11.68 5.72 -11.41
C GLU A 53 -11.66 5.63 -9.88
N GLN A 54 -12.42 4.68 -9.30
CA GLN A 54 -12.42 4.44 -7.85
C GLN A 54 -11.04 4.01 -7.35
N LEU A 55 -10.37 3.09 -8.06
CA LEU A 55 -9.01 2.67 -7.72
C LEU A 55 -8.01 3.83 -7.78
N GLN A 56 -8.11 4.67 -8.81
CA GLN A 56 -7.28 5.86 -8.95
C GLN A 56 -7.51 6.85 -7.79
N GLN A 57 -8.77 7.12 -7.44
CA GLN A 57 -9.10 7.99 -6.31
C GLN A 57 -8.52 7.46 -4.99
N LEU A 58 -8.64 6.16 -4.72
CA LEU A 58 -8.05 5.53 -3.53
C LEU A 58 -6.51 5.60 -3.52
N THR A 59 -5.89 5.63 -4.70
CA THR A 59 -4.43 5.73 -4.82
C THR A 59 -3.93 7.15 -4.55
N PHE A 60 -4.66 8.18 -4.99
CA PHE A 60 -4.26 9.58 -4.84
C PHE A 60 -4.70 10.22 -3.51
N GLN A 61 -5.83 9.80 -2.96
CA GLN A 61 -6.39 10.31 -1.71
C GLN A 61 -6.25 9.28 -0.61
N VAL A 62 -5.05 9.20 -0.02
CA VAL A 62 -4.82 8.38 1.17
C VAL A 62 -5.49 9.08 2.37
N VAL A 63 -6.76 8.77 2.62
CA VAL A 63 -7.56 9.33 3.73
C VAL A 63 -8.02 8.20 4.63
N GLY A 64 -7.51 8.18 5.86
CA GLY A 64 -7.72 7.12 6.85
C GLY A 64 -6.49 6.23 7.03
N THR A 65 -6.62 5.22 7.89
CA THR A 65 -5.53 4.28 8.22
C THR A 65 -5.22 3.35 7.05
N LEU A 66 -4.02 2.77 7.01
CA LEU A 66 -3.62 1.80 5.99
C LEU A 66 -4.50 0.54 6.05
N GLU A 67 -4.98 0.13 7.23
CA GLU A 67 -5.91 -1.00 7.36
C GLU A 67 -7.27 -0.65 6.76
N GLN A 68 -7.73 0.59 6.91
CA GLN A 68 -8.96 1.06 6.25
C GLN A 68 -8.78 1.07 4.73
N HIS A 69 -7.61 1.50 4.23
CA HIS A 69 -7.31 1.44 2.79
C HIS A 69 -7.24 0.00 2.27
N GLN A 70 -6.55 -0.89 3.00
CA GLN A 70 -6.48 -2.30 2.68
C GLN A 70 -7.89 -2.90 2.59
N LYS A 71 -8.74 -2.65 3.58
CA LYS A 71 -10.12 -3.15 3.61
C LYS A 71 -10.96 -2.63 2.43
N LYS A 72 -10.80 -1.36 2.04
CA LYS A 72 -11.45 -0.79 0.85
C LYS A 72 -10.98 -1.50 -0.43
N LEU A 73 -9.68 -1.72 -0.59
CA LEU A 73 -9.12 -2.41 -1.76
C LEU A 73 -9.55 -3.88 -1.81
N GLU A 74 -9.56 -4.60 -0.70
CA GLU A 74 -10.04 -5.99 -0.61
C GLU A 74 -11.55 -6.10 -0.90
N THR A 75 -12.34 -5.11 -0.47
CA THR A 75 -13.76 -5.03 -0.84
C THR A 75 -13.93 -4.86 -2.35
N MET A 76 -13.12 -3.99 -2.96
CA MET A 76 -13.14 -3.78 -4.41
C MET A 76 -12.67 -5.03 -5.17
N GLU A 77 -11.66 -5.74 -4.67
CA GLU A 77 -11.19 -7.01 -5.23
C GLU A 77 -12.29 -8.07 -5.23
N ASN A 78 -13.01 -8.19 -4.12
CA ASN A 78 -14.17 -9.08 -4.04
C ASN A 78 -15.27 -8.69 -5.04
N ASN A 79 -15.56 -7.40 -5.20
CA ASN A 79 -16.54 -6.94 -6.19
C ASN A 79 -16.11 -7.27 -7.62
N VAL A 80 -14.83 -7.07 -7.95
CA VAL A 80 -14.26 -7.44 -9.26
C VAL A 80 -14.33 -8.95 -9.48
N ALA A 81 -13.96 -9.75 -8.48
CA ALA A 81 -14.06 -11.22 -8.56
C ALA A 81 -15.51 -11.68 -8.79
N GLN A 82 -16.48 -11.09 -8.08
CA GLN A 82 -17.90 -11.41 -8.24
C GLN A 82 -18.48 -10.98 -9.60
N TYR A 83 -17.89 -9.98 -10.26
CA TYR A 83 -18.34 -9.50 -11.56
C TYR A 83 -17.81 -10.36 -12.73
N ARG A 84 -16.85 -11.26 -12.49
CA ARG A 84 -16.25 -12.16 -13.49
C ARG A 84 -17.25 -12.90 -14.38
N PRO A 85 -18.37 -13.46 -13.87
CA PRO A 85 -19.34 -14.17 -14.72
C PRO A 85 -19.95 -13.29 -15.84
N HIS A 86 -20.02 -11.97 -15.65
CA HIS A 86 -20.50 -11.06 -16.70
C HIS A 86 -19.50 -10.90 -17.84
N ILE A 87 -18.20 -10.95 -17.55
CA ILE A 87 -17.13 -10.97 -18.56
C ILE A 87 -17.17 -12.29 -19.32
N ASP A 88 -17.31 -13.41 -18.61
CA ASP A 88 -17.36 -14.74 -19.23
C ASP A 88 -18.62 -14.89 -20.12
N GLU A 89 -19.75 -14.29 -19.74
CA GLU A 89 -20.96 -14.23 -20.59
C GLU A 89 -20.72 -13.39 -21.86
N LEU A 90 -20.03 -12.25 -21.74
CA LEU A 90 -19.71 -11.40 -22.88
C LEU A 90 -18.77 -12.10 -23.87
N GLU A 91 -17.81 -12.89 -23.38
CA GLU A 91 -16.92 -13.71 -24.20
C GLU A 91 -17.71 -14.76 -25.01
N LYS A 92 -18.78 -15.34 -24.45
CA LYS A 92 -19.67 -16.26 -25.18
C LYS A 92 -20.40 -15.55 -26.33
N TYR A 93 -20.91 -14.33 -26.12
CA TYR A 93 -21.52 -13.56 -27.20
C TYR A 93 -20.50 -13.17 -28.26
N ASN A 94 -19.29 -12.81 -27.86
CA ASN A 94 -18.19 -12.52 -28.79
C ASN A 94 -17.84 -13.74 -29.65
N GLN A 95 -17.79 -14.93 -29.05
CA GLN A 95 -17.55 -16.17 -29.79
C GLN A 95 -18.63 -16.40 -30.87
N GLN A 96 -19.90 -16.21 -30.55
CA GLN A 96 -21.01 -16.35 -31.52
C GLN A 96 -20.90 -15.35 -32.68
N ILE A 97 -20.51 -14.11 -32.38
CA ILE A 97 -20.25 -13.05 -33.37
C ILE A 97 -19.10 -13.45 -34.30
N GLN A 98 -18.00 -13.97 -33.75
CA GLN A 98 -16.83 -14.42 -34.52
C GLN A 98 -17.13 -15.64 -35.40
N GLU A 99 -17.84 -16.64 -34.87
CA GLU A 99 -18.29 -17.82 -35.63
C GLU A 99 -19.19 -17.45 -36.82
N CYS A 100 -19.95 -16.35 -36.69
CA CYS A 100 -20.77 -15.80 -37.76
C CYS A 100 -20.02 -14.81 -38.68
N MET A 101 -18.70 -14.63 -38.49
CA MET A 101 -17.84 -13.69 -39.23
C MET A 101 -18.36 -12.24 -39.21
N ILE A 102 -18.89 -11.82 -38.06
CA ILE A 102 -19.38 -10.47 -37.82
C ILE A 102 -18.24 -9.64 -37.22
N PHE A 103 -17.70 -8.67 -37.96
CA PHE A 103 -16.54 -7.89 -37.51
C PHE A 103 -16.89 -6.52 -36.91
N GLU A 104 -18.09 -6.02 -37.18
CA GLU A 104 -18.50 -4.68 -36.75
C GLU A 104 -19.71 -4.78 -35.84
N ASN A 105 -19.86 -3.82 -34.92
CA ASN A 105 -21.07 -3.71 -34.14
C ASN A 105 -21.45 -2.25 -33.97
N ARG A 106 -22.47 -1.79 -34.70
CA ARG A 106 -22.93 -0.40 -34.67
C ARG A 106 -23.63 0.00 -33.36
N HIS A 107 -23.96 -0.97 -32.51
CA HIS A 107 -24.77 -0.77 -31.31
C HIS A 107 -23.94 -0.54 -30.05
N THR A 108 -22.61 -0.66 -30.14
CA THR A 108 -21.71 -0.42 -29.02
C THR A 108 -20.36 0.13 -29.50
N PRO A 109 -19.75 1.09 -28.79
CA PRO A 109 -18.38 1.48 -29.05
C PRO A 109 -17.36 0.50 -28.45
N TYR A 110 -17.80 -0.45 -27.61
CA TYR A 110 -16.91 -1.37 -26.91
C TYR A 110 -16.70 -2.63 -27.73
N THR A 111 -15.45 -2.94 -28.09
CA THR A 111 -15.08 -4.27 -28.61
C THR A 111 -14.67 -5.19 -27.48
N MET A 112 -14.69 -6.51 -27.73
CA MET A 112 -14.29 -7.48 -26.71
C MET A 112 -12.82 -7.31 -26.32
N GLU A 113 -11.95 -6.94 -27.27
CA GLU A 113 -10.53 -6.69 -27.02
C GLU A 113 -10.31 -5.52 -26.05
N VAL A 114 -11.03 -4.41 -26.25
CA VAL A 114 -10.96 -3.24 -25.37
C VAL A 114 -11.42 -3.60 -23.95
N ILE A 115 -12.52 -4.34 -23.83
CA ILE A 115 -13.04 -4.79 -22.53
C ILE A 115 -12.04 -5.74 -21.84
N ARG A 116 -11.46 -6.69 -22.57
CA ARG A 116 -10.48 -7.65 -22.02
C ARG A 116 -9.25 -6.95 -21.46
N VAL A 117 -8.67 -6.03 -22.24
CA VAL A 117 -7.51 -5.24 -21.81
C VAL A 117 -7.85 -4.40 -20.58
N ALA A 118 -8.98 -3.68 -20.60
CA ALA A 118 -9.39 -2.86 -19.46
C ALA A 118 -9.63 -3.71 -18.19
N TRP A 119 -10.22 -4.90 -18.33
CA TRP A 119 -10.43 -5.82 -17.23
C TRP A 119 -9.12 -6.35 -16.63
N GLU A 120 -8.19 -6.81 -17.48
CA GLU A 120 -6.89 -7.31 -17.04
C GLU A 120 -6.02 -6.23 -16.39
N GLN A 121 -6.09 -5.00 -16.93
CA GLN A 121 -5.43 -3.84 -16.34
C GLN A 121 -5.99 -3.53 -14.95
N LEU A 122 -7.32 -3.56 -14.79
CA LEU A 122 -7.96 -3.33 -13.48
C LEU A 122 -7.48 -4.35 -12.45
N HIS A 123 -7.50 -5.63 -12.82
CA HIS A 123 -7.06 -6.70 -11.93
C HIS A 123 -5.58 -6.54 -11.55
N THR A 124 -4.72 -6.29 -12.52
CA THR A 124 -3.27 -6.13 -12.30
C THR A 124 -2.97 -4.94 -11.40
N GLN A 125 -3.60 -3.79 -11.66
CA GLN A 125 -3.44 -2.60 -10.84
C GLN A 125 -3.93 -2.83 -9.41
N LEU A 126 -5.08 -3.46 -9.24
CA LEU A 126 -5.65 -3.75 -7.93
C LEU A 126 -4.76 -4.69 -7.12
N THR A 127 -4.30 -5.80 -7.69
CA THR A 127 -3.38 -6.74 -7.03
C THR A 127 -2.09 -6.03 -6.61
N ARG A 128 -1.53 -5.18 -7.48
CA ARG A 128 -0.33 -4.40 -7.17
C ARG A 128 -0.55 -3.44 -6.01
N GLN A 129 -1.66 -2.69 -6.00
CA GLN A 129 -1.97 -1.74 -4.93
C GLN A 129 -2.19 -2.43 -3.59
N ILE A 130 -2.90 -3.57 -3.58
CA ILE A 130 -3.07 -4.39 -2.36
C ILE A 130 -1.72 -4.87 -1.84
N ALA A 131 -0.84 -5.38 -2.71
CA ALA A 131 0.49 -5.81 -2.30
C ALA A 131 1.35 -4.65 -1.76
N GLU A 132 1.25 -3.48 -2.37
CA GLU A 132 1.96 -2.27 -1.92
C GLU A 132 1.51 -1.86 -0.51
N ILE A 133 0.20 -1.79 -0.24
CA ILE A 133 -0.32 -1.48 1.10
C ILE A 133 0.03 -2.56 2.12
N LYS A 134 -0.07 -3.85 1.76
CA LYS A 134 0.33 -4.95 2.66
C LYS A 134 1.80 -4.88 3.05
N ASN A 135 2.69 -4.57 2.11
CA ASN A 135 4.10 -4.37 2.40
C ASN A 135 4.34 -3.16 3.30
N GLN A 136 3.56 -2.09 3.14
CA GLN A 136 3.64 -0.91 4.00
C GLN A 136 3.22 -1.24 5.44
N ILE A 137 2.10 -1.95 5.64
CA ILE A 137 1.63 -2.41 6.96
C ILE A 137 2.66 -3.35 7.59
N TYR A 138 3.16 -4.34 6.84
CA TYR A 138 4.21 -5.23 7.34
C TYR A 138 5.47 -4.47 7.80
N THR A 139 5.85 -3.43 7.07
CA THR A 139 7.01 -2.60 7.42
C THR A 139 6.76 -1.79 8.70
N LEU A 140 5.54 -1.28 8.90
CA LEU A 140 5.12 -0.63 10.14
C LEU A 140 5.21 -1.57 11.33
N GLU A 141 4.55 -2.73 11.23
CA GLU A 141 4.51 -3.74 12.29
C GLU A 141 5.91 -4.22 12.65
N LYS A 142 6.75 -4.51 11.65
CA LYS A 142 8.12 -4.98 11.88
C LYS A 142 9.00 -3.94 12.55
N LYS A 143 8.75 -2.65 12.29
CA LYS A 143 9.59 -1.55 12.79
C LYS A 143 9.05 -0.90 14.06
N GLY A 144 7.89 -1.35 14.56
CA GLY A 144 7.31 -0.86 15.83
C GLY A 144 6.92 0.62 15.81
N ILE A 145 6.68 1.19 14.63
CA ILE A 145 6.33 2.61 14.48
C ILE A 145 4.83 2.78 14.24
N SER A 146 4.27 3.87 14.77
CA SER A 146 2.85 4.19 14.57
C SER A 146 2.57 4.65 13.15
N GLU A 147 1.32 4.54 12.71
CA GLU A 147 0.90 5.06 11.40
C GLU A 147 1.09 6.58 11.29
N GLU A 148 0.87 7.32 12.37
CA GLU A 148 1.06 8.76 12.41
C GLU A 148 2.53 9.13 12.19
N GLN A 149 3.45 8.44 12.87
CA GLN A 149 4.89 8.62 12.66
C GLN A 149 5.34 8.28 11.25
N MET A 150 4.82 7.20 10.66
CA MET A 150 5.12 6.86 9.27
C MET A 150 4.57 7.90 8.28
N ASN A 151 3.37 8.43 8.53
CA ASN A 151 2.81 9.50 7.71
C ASN A 151 3.62 10.79 7.86
N GLU A 152 4.11 11.12 9.06
CA GLU A 152 5.03 12.24 9.28
C GLU A 152 6.35 12.04 8.52
N PHE A 153 6.96 10.86 8.61
CA PHE A 153 8.17 10.53 7.85
C PHE A 153 7.96 10.61 6.35
N ARG A 154 6.83 10.13 5.82
CA ARG A 154 6.48 10.26 4.40
C ARG A 154 6.24 11.71 3.99
N ALA A 155 5.49 12.46 4.80
CA ALA A 155 5.17 13.85 4.52
C ALA A 155 6.44 14.70 4.52
N ALA A 156 7.33 14.50 5.50
CA ALA A 156 8.64 15.14 5.54
C ALA A 156 9.48 14.76 4.33
N PHE A 157 9.63 13.48 4.02
CA PHE A 157 10.42 13.03 2.87
C PHE A 157 9.88 13.59 1.55
N ALA A 158 8.56 13.58 1.34
CA ALA A 158 7.93 14.14 0.15
C ALA A 158 8.03 15.67 0.06
N HIS A 159 8.07 16.37 1.21
CA HIS A 159 8.27 17.81 1.26
C HIS A 159 9.67 18.20 0.78
N PHE A 160 10.69 17.40 1.12
CA PHE A 160 12.07 17.64 0.72
C PHE A 160 12.42 17.07 -0.66
N ASP A 161 11.71 16.03 -1.15
CA ASP A 161 11.85 15.51 -2.52
C ASP A 161 11.18 16.44 -3.56
N LYS A 162 11.75 17.63 -3.74
CA LYS A 162 11.23 18.66 -4.67
C LYS A 162 11.22 18.18 -6.12
N SER A 163 12.12 17.26 -6.45
CA SER A 163 12.26 16.69 -7.79
C SER A 163 11.28 15.54 -8.06
N ARG A 164 10.55 15.06 -7.04
CA ARG A 164 9.73 13.84 -7.08
C ARG A 164 10.50 12.64 -7.61
N SER A 165 11.81 12.61 -7.38
CA SER A 165 12.70 11.55 -7.84
C SER A 165 12.59 10.29 -6.97
N ARG A 166 11.83 10.37 -5.87
CA ARG A 166 11.72 9.38 -4.78
C ARG A 166 13.07 9.14 -4.08
N ARG A 167 13.95 10.14 -4.14
CA ARG A 167 15.30 10.12 -3.58
C ARG A 167 15.62 11.51 -3.06
N LEU A 168 16.37 11.59 -1.97
CA LEU A 168 16.89 12.84 -1.42
C LEU A 168 18.38 12.93 -1.66
N ASP A 169 18.85 14.12 -2.06
CA ASP A 169 20.28 14.43 -2.01
C ASP A 169 20.74 14.63 -0.54
N PRO A 170 22.05 14.67 -0.24
CA PRO A 170 22.54 14.75 1.13
C PRO A 170 22.10 16.04 1.86
N LYS A 171 21.88 17.14 1.14
CA LYS A 171 21.40 18.38 1.74
C LYS A 171 19.91 18.27 2.07
N GLU A 172 19.11 17.76 1.13
CA GLU A 172 17.68 17.50 1.34
C GLU A 172 17.45 16.50 2.47
N PHE A 173 18.27 15.44 2.54
CA PHE A 173 18.24 14.44 3.59
C PHE A 173 18.54 15.03 4.98
N ARG A 174 19.56 15.89 5.09
CA ARG A 174 19.87 16.60 6.34
C ARG A 174 18.70 17.44 6.83
N SER A 175 18.07 18.20 5.92
CA SER A 175 16.89 18.99 6.26
C SER A 175 15.68 18.12 6.65
N CYS A 176 15.51 16.97 6.00
CA CYS A 176 14.47 16.01 6.34
C CYS A 176 14.64 15.44 7.75
N LEU A 177 15.86 15.04 8.14
CA LEU A 177 16.17 14.55 9.48
C LEU A 177 15.80 15.59 10.56
N ILE A 178 16.19 16.85 10.37
CA ILE A 178 15.89 17.93 11.30
C ILE A 178 14.37 18.17 11.40
N ALA A 179 13.66 18.13 10.27
CA ALA A 179 12.20 18.31 10.25
C ALA A 179 11.46 17.17 10.97
N CYS A 180 12.02 15.96 10.96
CA CYS A 180 11.52 14.81 11.72
C CYS A 180 11.96 14.81 13.19
N GLY A 181 12.61 15.88 13.67
CA GLY A 181 13.01 16.03 15.07
C GLY A 181 14.41 15.49 15.42
N TYR A 182 15.18 15.01 14.44
CA TYR A 182 16.55 14.54 14.67
C TYR A 182 17.52 15.72 14.82
N ASN A 183 18.14 15.84 15.99
CA ASN A 183 19.01 16.97 16.32
C ASN A 183 20.42 16.80 15.75
N ILE A 184 20.69 17.45 14.62
CA ILE A 184 22.04 17.55 14.06
C ILE A 184 22.67 18.87 14.52
N ARG A 185 23.80 18.80 15.24
CA ARG A 185 24.54 19.99 15.70
C ARG A 185 25.04 20.81 14.49
N GLU A 186 25.09 22.13 14.64
CA GLU A 186 25.60 23.06 13.61
C GLU A 186 27.14 23.24 13.66
N ASP A 187 27.83 22.48 14.50
CA ASP A 187 29.29 22.53 14.64
C ASP A 187 30.00 21.48 13.76
N ARG A 188 31.34 21.52 13.76
CA ARG A 188 32.16 20.53 13.04
C ARG A 188 31.90 19.09 13.51
N GLN A 189 31.36 18.91 14.71
CA GLN A 189 31.02 17.60 15.25
C GLN A 189 29.75 17.05 14.57
N GLY A 190 28.71 17.88 14.44
CA GLY A 190 27.47 17.50 13.74
C GLY A 190 27.66 17.21 12.26
N ASP A 191 28.62 17.87 11.59
CA ASP A 191 29.00 17.52 10.21
C ASP A 191 29.66 16.14 10.11
N ALA A 192 30.50 15.78 11.09
CA ALA A 192 31.13 14.46 11.14
C ALA A 192 30.10 13.37 11.47
N ASP A 193 29.15 13.65 12.36
CA ASP A 193 28.06 12.74 12.69
C ASP A 193 27.13 12.54 11.49
N PHE A 194 26.76 13.60 10.77
CA PHE A 194 25.98 13.50 9.55
C PHE A 194 26.69 12.68 8.46
N GLN A 195 28.01 12.81 8.31
CA GLN A 195 28.78 11.97 7.37
C GLN A 195 28.74 10.49 7.74
N ARG A 196 28.76 10.16 9.04
CA ARG A 196 28.59 8.77 9.50
C ARG A 196 27.19 8.25 9.21
N ILE A 197 26.17 9.07 9.46
CA ILE A 197 24.78 8.73 9.12
C ILE A 197 24.67 8.47 7.62
N MET A 198 25.24 9.35 6.79
CA MET A 198 25.26 9.19 5.34
C MET A 198 25.94 7.87 4.91
N ALA A 199 27.05 7.49 5.55
CA ALA A 199 27.72 6.22 5.27
C ALA A 199 26.87 5.00 5.65
N ASN A 200 26.00 5.11 6.66
CA ASN A 200 25.07 4.05 7.04
C ASN A 200 23.89 3.94 6.06
N VAL A 201 23.33 5.06 5.60
CA VAL A 201 22.15 5.07 4.71
C VAL A 201 22.46 4.90 3.23
N ASP A 202 23.68 5.25 2.81
CA ASP A 202 24.20 5.09 1.44
C ASP A 202 25.59 4.40 1.45
N PRO A 203 25.66 3.12 1.83
CA PRO A 203 26.92 2.36 1.83
C PRO A 203 27.50 2.18 0.43
N THR A 204 26.66 2.32 -0.60
CA THR A 204 27.06 2.26 -2.01
C THR A 204 27.63 3.57 -2.56
N HIS A 205 27.61 4.65 -1.77
CA HIS A 205 28.06 5.99 -2.17
C HIS A 205 27.44 6.46 -3.49
N THR A 206 26.15 6.18 -3.66
CA THR A 206 25.35 6.65 -4.81
C THR A 206 25.12 8.16 -4.76
N GLY A 207 25.26 8.77 -3.59
CA GLY A 207 25.00 10.18 -3.34
C GLY A 207 23.52 10.50 -3.12
N PHE A 208 22.66 9.49 -3.02
CA PHE A 208 21.22 9.65 -2.87
C PHE A 208 20.67 8.70 -1.81
N VAL A 209 19.71 9.19 -1.02
CA VAL A 209 19.05 8.40 0.03
C VAL A 209 17.62 8.09 -0.41
N THR A 210 17.26 6.81 -0.41
CA THR A 210 15.88 6.35 -0.67
C THR A 210 15.03 6.45 0.60
N PHE A 211 13.70 6.46 0.43
CA PHE A 211 12.79 6.44 1.57
C PHE A 211 13.00 5.20 2.46
N GLU A 212 13.31 4.04 1.86
CA GLU A 212 13.59 2.81 2.60
C GLU A 212 14.82 2.95 3.51
N SER A 213 15.95 3.46 2.99
CA SER A 213 17.16 3.69 3.77
C SER A 213 16.97 4.74 4.87
N PHE A 214 16.24 5.82 4.57
CA PHE A 214 15.86 6.82 5.57
C PHE A 214 15.02 6.20 6.69
N LEU A 215 14.00 5.43 6.33
CA LEU A 215 13.12 4.81 7.31
C LEU A 215 13.86 3.75 8.14
N ASP A 216 14.72 2.93 7.54
CA ASP A 216 15.59 1.99 8.27
C ASP A 216 16.45 2.72 9.31
N PHE A 217 17.04 3.87 8.95
CA PHE A 217 17.81 4.68 9.88
C PHE A 217 16.96 5.24 11.02
N MET A 218 15.86 5.93 10.71
CA MET A 218 14.98 6.55 11.72
C MET A 218 14.43 5.51 12.70
N THR A 219 14.04 4.35 12.21
CA THR A 219 13.48 3.28 13.06
C THR A 219 14.54 2.56 13.88
N ARG A 220 15.77 2.44 13.38
CA ARG A 220 16.88 1.89 14.15
C ARG A 220 17.27 2.81 15.30
N GLU A 221 17.43 4.10 15.04
CA GLU A 221 17.81 5.08 16.09
C GLU A 221 16.71 5.20 17.16
N CYS A 222 15.43 5.22 16.78
CA CYS A 222 14.32 5.17 17.75
C CYS A 222 14.27 3.85 18.53
N SER A 223 14.63 2.71 17.92
CA SER A 223 14.63 1.41 18.60
C SER A 223 15.79 1.24 19.59
N GLU A 224 16.91 1.94 19.38
CA GLU A 224 18.08 1.87 20.26
C GLU A 224 17.91 2.69 21.55
N GLU A 225 16.95 3.63 21.61
CA GLU A 225 16.69 4.47 22.80
C GLU A 225 15.73 3.84 23.84
N ASP A 226 14.95 2.80 23.48
CA ASP A 226 13.76 2.39 24.25
C ASP A 226 13.68 0.90 24.65
N SER A 227 14.80 0.23 24.92
CA SER A 227 14.74 -1.13 25.47
C SER A 227 14.71 -1.16 26.99
N VAL A 228 13.78 -1.93 27.57
CA VAL A 228 13.74 -2.28 29.01
C VAL A 228 15.10 -2.74 29.50
N ASP A 229 15.85 -3.48 28.69
CA ASP A 229 17.16 -4.02 29.06
C ASP A 229 18.22 -2.92 29.18
N GLN A 230 18.18 -1.91 28.31
CA GLN A 230 19.08 -0.76 28.40
C GLN A 230 18.73 0.15 29.58
N LEU A 231 17.45 0.45 29.81
CA LEU A 231 17.01 1.23 30.96
C LEU A 231 17.37 0.51 32.27
N THR A 232 17.15 -0.80 32.32
CA THR A 232 17.52 -1.64 33.46
C THR A 232 19.04 -1.65 33.67
N LEU A 233 19.83 -1.71 32.60
CA LEU A 233 21.29 -1.66 32.67
C LEU A 233 21.81 -0.29 33.13
N ALA A 234 21.18 0.80 32.69
CA ALA A 234 21.50 2.16 33.13
C ALA A 234 21.27 2.30 34.65
N PHE A 235 20.09 1.88 35.16
CA PHE A 235 19.82 1.89 36.59
C PHE A 235 20.75 0.95 37.38
N LYS A 236 21.11 -0.21 36.82
CA LYS A 236 22.09 -1.12 37.42
C LYS A 236 23.49 -0.50 37.52
N THR A 237 23.88 0.29 36.53
CA THR A 237 25.15 1.01 36.54
C THR A 237 25.14 2.11 37.61
N LEU A 238 24.04 2.86 37.72
CA LEU A 238 23.85 3.89 38.75
C LEU A 238 23.82 3.29 40.17
N SER A 239 23.28 2.09 40.33
CA SER A 239 23.22 1.40 41.62
C SER A 239 24.50 0.65 42.01
N ALA A 240 25.57 0.74 41.20
CA ALA A 240 26.80 -0.02 41.36
C ALA A 240 26.55 -1.55 41.42
N ASP A 241 25.86 -2.07 40.40
CA ASP A 241 25.49 -3.48 40.22
C ASP A 241 24.54 -4.07 41.26
N LYS A 242 23.97 -3.24 42.14
CA LYS A 242 22.96 -3.69 43.12
C LYS A 242 21.61 -3.96 42.45
N PRO A 243 20.83 -4.94 42.94
CA PRO A 243 19.51 -5.25 42.42
C PRO A 243 18.43 -4.21 42.79
N TYR A 244 18.80 -3.14 43.50
CA TYR A 244 17.94 -2.04 43.93
C TYR A 244 18.67 -0.70 43.78
N ILE A 245 17.93 0.41 43.75
CA ILE A 245 18.47 1.78 43.76
C ILE A 245 17.89 2.56 44.94
N THR A 246 18.64 3.51 45.52
CA THR A 246 18.15 4.32 46.64
C THR A 246 17.79 5.74 46.19
N ALA A 247 16.90 6.41 46.94
CA ALA A 247 16.53 7.80 46.67
C ALA A 247 17.75 8.74 46.65
N GLU A 248 18.77 8.47 47.48
CA GLU A 248 20.01 9.25 47.52
C GLU A 248 20.80 9.14 46.22
N VAL A 249 20.89 7.94 45.63
CA VAL A 249 21.57 7.73 44.34
C VAL A 249 20.80 8.41 43.22
N LEU A 250 19.47 8.26 43.18
CA LEU A 250 18.63 8.93 42.19
C LEU A 250 18.78 10.45 42.25
N LYS A 251 18.73 11.06 43.45
CA LYS A 251 18.87 12.51 43.63
C LYS A 251 20.29 13.03 43.39
N ARG A 252 21.31 12.16 43.44
CA ARG A 252 22.70 12.53 43.18
C ARG A 252 23.06 12.45 41.71
N GLU A 253 22.58 11.42 41.01
CA GLU A 253 22.97 11.11 39.64
C GLU A 253 22.00 11.69 38.59
N LEU A 254 20.73 11.97 38.95
CA LEU A 254 19.72 12.52 38.05
C LEU A 254 19.31 13.95 38.43
N PRO A 255 18.83 14.75 37.45
CA PRO A 255 18.14 16.00 37.72
C PRO A 255 17.00 15.87 38.74
N ALA A 256 16.76 16.93 39.52
CA ALA A 256 15.86 16.89 40.68
C ALA A 256 14.41 16.50 40.32
N ASP A 257 13.93 16.94 39.16
CA ASP A 257 12.62 16.61 38.60
C ASP A 257 12.51 15.14 38.21
N GLN A 258 13.53 14.60 37.54
CA GLN A 258 13.58 13.19 37.13
C GLN A 258 13.74 12.24 38.34
N ALA A 259 14.59 12.62 39.30
CA ALA A 259 14.79 11.84 40.52
C ALA A 259 13.49 11.72 41.34
N GLU A 260 12.76 12.83 41.51
CA GLU A 260 11.50 12.85 42.26
C GLU A 260 10.40 12.07 41.53
N TRP A 261 10.37 12.15 40.19
CA TRP A 261 9.45 11.36 39.38
C TRP A 261 9.69 9.84 39.50
N CYS A 262 10.95 9.41 39.46
CA CYS A 262 11.32 8.00 39.68
C CYS A 262 10.91 7.53 41.09
N ILE A 263 11.17 8.33 42.13
CA ILE A 263 10.85 7.99 43.52
C ILE A 263 9.33 7.83 43.74
N GLN A 264 8.51 8.64 43.07
CA GLN A 264 7.05 8.57 43.19
C GLN A 264 6.44 7.35 42.51
N ARG A 265 7.07 6.85 41.42
CA ARG A 265 6.52 5.74 40.62
C ARG A 265 7.16 4.38 40.91
N MET A 266 8.39 4.35 41.43
CA MET A 266 9.06 3.10 41.77
C MET A 266 8.48 2.48 43.05
N LYS A 267 8.28 1.17 43.02
CA LYS A 267 7.89 0.40 44.21
C LYS A 267 9.10 0.13 45.11
N PRO A 268 8.92 0.01 46.43
CA PRO A 268 10.00 -0.38 47.32
C PRO A 268 10.48 -1.80 47.01
N TYR A 269 11.79 -2.02 47.10
CA TYR A 269 12.41 -3.32 46.84
C TYR A 269 12.20 -4.27 48.02
N THR A 270 11.73 -5.50 47.76
CA THR A 270 11.35 -6.50 48.77
C THR A 270 12.28 -7.72 48.83
N GLY A 271 13.45 -7.66 48.18
CA GLY A 271 14.43 -8.76 48.21
C GLY A 271 15.10 -8.94 49.58
N ALA A 272 15.78 -10.09 49.75
CA ALA A 272 16.46 -10.45 50.99
C ALA A 272 17.53 -9.44 51.44
N ASP A 273 18.12 -8.70 50.48
CA ASP A 273 19.14 -7.67 50.71
C ASP A 273 18.55 -6.24 50.75
N SER A 274 17.25 -6.10 51.01
CA SER A 274 16.58 -4.81 51.01
C SER A 274 17.07 -3.90 52.14
N VAL A 275 17.27 -2.62 51.81
CA VAL A 275 17.62 -1.55 52.75
C VAL A 275 16.50 -0.51 52.82
N PRO A 276 16.34 0.23 53.93
CA PRO A 276 15.35 1.30 54.03
C PRO A 276 15.54 2.33 52.89
N GLY A 277 14.46 2.60 52.14
CA GLY A 277 14.51 3.51 50.99
C GLY A 277 15.10 2.91 49.71
N ALA A 278 15.16 1.58 49.60
CA ALA A 278 15.48 0.87 48.36
C ALA A 278 14.25 0.75 47.44
N TYR A 279 14.46 1.00 46.16
CA TYR A 279 13.47 0.97 45.10
C TYR A 279 13.82 -0.10 44.05
N ASP A 280 12.79 -0.74 43.52
CA ASP A 280 12.90 -1.75 42.48
C ASP A 280 12.82 -1.10 41.09
N TYR A 281 13.98 -0.86 40.49
CA TYR A 281 14.08 -0.31 39.15
C TYR A 281 13.76 -1.34 38.06
N LYS A 282 13.79 -2.66 38.33
CA LYS A 282 13.49 -3.69 37.32
C LYS A 282 12.00 -3.75 37.05
N THR A 283 11.20 -3.87 38.10
CA THR A 283 9.73 -3.82 38.00
C THR A 283 9.28 -2.49 37.42
N PHE A 284 9.96 -1.39 37.76
CA PHE A 284 9.69 -0.07 37.19
C PHE A 284 10.01 0.01 35.68
N SER A 285 11.19 -0.46 35.25
CA SER A 285 11.58 -0.45 33.83
C SER A 285 10.66 -1.34 33.01
N SER A 286 10.30 -2.52 33.52
CA SER A 286 9.32 -3.39 32.86
C SER A 286 7.91 -2.80 32.86
N ALA A 287 7.49 -2.04 33.87
CA ALA A 287 6.16 -1.42 33.90
C ALA A 287 6.06 -0.19 32.97
N LEU A 288 7.16 0.53 32.78
CA LEU A 288 7.19 1.71 31.93
C LEU A 288 7.00 1.36 30.44
N TYR A 289 7.52 0.20 30.02
CA TYR A 289 7.40 -0.30 28.65
C TYR A 289 6.39 -1.45 28.50
N GLY A 290 5.96 -2.08 29.59
CA GLY A 290 5.09 -3.27 29.58
C GLY A 290 3.59 -3.00 29.65
N GLU A 291 3.13 -1.75 29.53
CA GLU A 291 1.72 -1.41 29.33
C GLU A 291 1.36 -1.16 27.84
N SER A 292 2.27 -1.40 26.90
CA SER A 292 2.01 -1.25 25.45
C SER A 292 1.80 -2.57 24.67
N ASP A 293 1.73 -3.71 25.34
CA ASP A 293 1.39 -5.01 24.73
C ASP A 293 0.05 -5.57 25.27
N LEU A 294 -1.02 -4.76 25.20
CA LEU A 294 -2.42 -5.19 25.39
C LEU A 294 -3.38 -4.44 24.47
#